data_AF-A0A480A8G2-F1
#
_entry.id   AF-A0A480A8G2-F1
#
_cell.length_a   1.000
_cell.length_b   1.000
_cell.length_c   1.000
_cell.angle_alpha   90.00
_cell.angle_beta   90.00
_cell.angle_gamma   90.00
#
_symmetry.space_group_name_H-M   'P 1'
#
loop_
_entity.id
_entity.type
_entity.pdbx_description
1 polymer ?
#
loop_
_entity_poly.entity_id
_entity_poly.type
_entity_poly.pdbx_seq_one_letter_code
_entity_poly.pdbx_strand_id
1 'polypeptide(L)'
;MKVDGSIEPEEKEYLKTIITNANLTSAEIQEIKNLLSAQRIEVDYSIIAKYPDDALGLLIDLIALAKRDGDFHITEKMYIKQVGKLMRFSEVDIAEMMLAY
;
A
#
# COMPACT_ATOMS: atom_id res chain seq x y z
N MET A 1 -7.92 -3.20 1.21
CA MET A 1 -7.78 -2.24 0.11
C MET A 1 -8.89 -2.55 -0.88
N LYS A 2 -9.97 -1.78 -1.00
CA LYS A 2 -10.48 -0.65 -0.21
C LYS A 2 -11.17 -1.12 1.09
N VAL A 3 -11.60 -0.19 1.95
CA VAL A 3 -12.43 -0.50 3.14
C VAL A 3 -13.91 -0.73 2.73
N ASP A 4 -14.27 -0.39 1.48
CA ASP A 4 -15.61 -0.51 0.91
C ASP A 4 -15.89 -1.81 0.14
N GLY A 5 -14.87 -2.64 -0.10
CA GLY A 5 -14.99 -3.94 -0.76
C GLY A 5 -14.94 -3.93 -2.29
N SER A 6 -14.73 -2.78 -2.94
CA SER A 6 -14.49 -2.67 -4.39
C SER A 6 -13.03 -2.34 -4.72
N ILE A 7 -12.55 -2.84 -5.86
CA ILE A 7 -11.25 -2.49 -6.44
C ILE A 7 -11.53 -1.99 -7.84
N GLU A 8 -11.17 -0.74 -8.12
CA GLU A 8 -11.37 -0.14 -9.43
C GLU A 8 -10.41 -0.74 -10.47
N PRO A 9 -10.77 -0.75 -11.78
CA PRO A 9 -9.92 -1.29 -12.83
C PRO A 9 -8.50 -0.69 -12.86
N GLU A 10 -8.38 0.61 -12.59
CA GLU A 10 -7.12 1.37 -12.61
C GLU A 10 -6.19 0.96 -11.46
N GLU A 11 -6.73 0.75 -10.26
CA GLU A 11 -5.98 0.23 -9.10
C GLU A 11 -5.43 -1.18 -9.39
N LYS A 12 -6.26 -2.01 -10.03
CA LYS A 12 -5.86 -3.38 -10.39
C LYS A 12 -4.74 -3.41 -11.43
N GLU A 13 -4.77 -2.51 -12.41
CA GLU A 13 -3.70 -2.37 -13.40
C GLU A 13 -2.41 -1.85 -12.77
N TYR A 14 -2.52 -0.91 -11.83
CA TYR A 14 -1.38 -0.43 -11.05
C TYR A 14 -0.71 -1.56 -10.25
N LEU A 15 -1.51 -2.34 -9.50
CA LEU A 15 -1.00 -3.49 -8.76
C LEU A 15 -0.35 -4.55 -9.66
N LYS A 16 -0.94 -4.82 -10.83
CA LYS A 16 -0.32 -5.71 -11.82
C LYS A 16 1.04 -5.18 -12.29
N THR A 17 1.14 -3.88 -12.51
CA THR A 17 2.39 -3.23 -12.94
C THR A 17 3.46 -3.37 -11.87
N ILE A 18 3.13 -3.09 -10.60
CA ILE A 18 4.05 -3.27 -9.47
C ILE A 18 4.52 -4.73 -9.39
N ILE A 19 3.61 -5.70 -9.41
CA ILE A 19 3.97 -7.13 -9.30
C ILE A 19 4.81 -7.60 -10.48
N THR A 20 4.55 -7.10 -11.69
CA THR A 20 5.30 -7.49 -12.89
C THR A 20 6.70 -6.90 -12.91
N ASN A 21 6.86 -5.67 -12.41
CA ASN A 21 8.15 -5.01 -12.31
C ASN A 21 8.93 -5.42 -11.06
N ALA A 22 8.25 -5.98 -10.06
CA ALA A 22 8.90 -6.64 -8.95
C ALA A 22 9.68 -7.83 -9.54
N ASN A 23 10.98 -7.88 -9.26
CA ASN A 23 11.88 -8.91 -9.77
C ASN A 23 11.66 -10.26 -9.04
N LEU A 24 10.41 -10.71 -9.03
CA LEU A 24 9.90 -11.89 -8.35
C LEU A 24 9.87 -13.06 -9.30
N THR A 25 10.17 -14.24 -8.78
CA THR A 25 10.02 -15.50 -9.46
C THR A 25 8.54 -15.87 -9.61
N SER A 26 8.24 -16.75 -10.57
CA SER A 26 6.89 -17.30 -10.73
C SER A 26 6.37 -17.99 -9.46
N ALA A 27 7.26 -18.54 -8.63
CA ALA A 27 6.91 -19.18 -7.36
C ALA A 27 6.43 -18.14 -6.33
N GLU A 28 7.18 -17.05 -6.15
CA GLU A 28 6.82 -15.95 -5.23
C GLU A 28 5.51 -15.27 -5.66
N ILE A 29 5.32 -15.05 -6.97
CA ILE A 29 4.05 -14.51 -7.49
C ILE A 29 2.89 -15.44 -7.17
N GLN A 30 3.07 -16.76 -7.29
CA GLN A 30 2.03 -17.73 -6.96
C GLN A 30 1.73 -17.76 -5.47
N GLU A 31 2.75 -17.63 -4.62
CA GLU A 31 2.58 -17.52 -3.16
C GLU A 31 1.77 -16.27 -2.79
N ILE A 32 2.10 -15.10 -3.36
CA ILE A 32 1.35 -13.87 -3.15
C ILE A 32 -0.11 -14.04 -3.57
N LYS A 33 -0.38 -14.65 -4.73
CA LYS A 33 -1.76 -14.92 -5.19
C LYS A 33 -2.52 -15.84 -4.22
N ASN A 34 -1.87 -16.86 -3.69
CA ASN A 34 -2.47 -17.77 -2.72
C ASN A 34 -2.79 -17.03 -1.41
N LEU A 35 -1.86 -16.20 -0.91
CA LEU A 35 -2.09 -15.36 0.27
C LEU A 35 -3.27 -14.40 0.05
N LEU A 36 -3.35 -13.76 -1.12
CA LEU A 36 -4.44 -12.83 -1.46
C LEU A 36 -5.81 -13.50 -1.57
N SER A 37 -5.86 -14.82 -1.74
CA SER A 37 -7.11 -15.59 -1.72
C SER A 37 -7.63 -15.90 -0.31
N ALA A 38 -6.81 -15.68 0.73
CA ALA A 38 -7.25 -15.78 2.12
C ALA A 38 -8.04 -14.51 2.52
N GLN A 39 -9.11 -14.68 3.30
CA GLN A 39 -10.04 -13.58 3.65
C GLN A 39 -9.38 -12.38 4.34
N ARG A 40 -8.24 -12.59 5.03
CA ARG A 40 -7.53 -11.51 5.72
C ARG A 40 -6.06 -11.87 5.88
N ILE A 41 -5.18 -11.04 5.30
CA ILE A 41 -3.75 -11.10 5.55
C ILE A 41 -3.44 -10.03 6.59
N GLU A 42 -2.83 -10.45 7.70
CA GLU A 42 -2.20 -9.52 8.62
C GLU A 42 -0.78 -9.23 8.11
N VAL A 43 -0.45 -7.95 7.95
CA VAL A 43 0.84 -7.51 7.43
C VAL A 43 1.67 -6.98 8.60
N ASP A 44 2.84 -7.59 8.81
CA ASP A 44 3.80 -7.12 9.80
C ASP A 44 4.70 -6.02 9.22
N TYR A 45 4.41 -4.78 9.58
CA TYR A 45 5.20 -3.61 9.17
C TYR A 45 6.48 -3.42 10.02
N SER A 46 6.70 -4.21 11.08
CA SER A 46 7.86 -4.05 11.96
C SER A 46 9.18 -4.30 11.25
N ILE A 47 9.17 -5.09 10.18
CA ILE A 47 10.35 -5.39 9.36
C ILE A 47 10.70 -4.15 8.53
N ILE A 48 9.76 -3.62 7.75
CA ILE A 48 10.02 -2.47 6.87
C ILE A 48 10.29 -1.19 7.66
N ALA A 49 9.71 -1.05 8.85
CA ALA A 49 9.97 0.08 9.76
C ALA A 49 11.44 0.20 10.21
N LYS A 50 12.27 -0.82 9.99
CA LYS A 50 13.72 -0.79 10.25
C LYS A 50 14.53 -0.17 9.11
N TYR A 51 13.91 0.01 7.94
CA TYR A 51 14.52 0.49 6.70
C TYR A 51 13.78 1.77 6.24
N PRO A 52 14.24 2.97 6.65
CA PRO A 52 13.49 4.21 6.42
C PRO A 52 13.19 4.50 4.96
N ASP A 53 14.13 4.22 4.05
CA ASP A 53 13.95 4.45 2.61
C ASP A 53 12.87 3.53 2.03
N ASP A 54 12.86 2.26 2.41
CA ASP A 54 11.85 1.29 1.98
C ASP A 54 10.48 1.62 2.57
N ALA A 55 10.44 2.03 3.84
CA ALA A 55 9.21 2.45 4.52
C ALA A 55 8.62 3.71 3.86
N LEU A 56 9.47 4.66 3.45
CA LEU A 56 9.07 5.85 2.72
C LEU A 56 8.51 5.48 1.34
N GLY A 57 9.22 4.61 0.61
CA GLY A 57 8.79 4.10 -0.69
C GLY A 57 7.41 3.45 -0.62
N LEU A 58 7.20 2.56 0.36
CA LEU A 58 5.90 1.92 0.56
C LEU A 58 4.79 2.93 0.89
N LEU A 59 5.07 3.94 1.71
CA LEU A 59 4.09 4.96 2.05
C LEU A 59 3.69 5.78 0.81
N ILE A 60 4.65 6.13 -0.06
CA ILE A 60 4.39 6.81 -1.34
C ILE A 60 3.54 5.92 -2.24
N ASP A 61 3.87 4.64 -2.38
CA ASP A 61 3.11 3.70 -3.20
C ASP A 61 1.65 3.56 -2.74
N LEU A 62 1.42 3.52 -1.43
CA LEU A 62 0.08 3.46 -0.85
C LEU A 62 -0.73 4.73 -1.16
N ILE A 63 -0.11 5.90 -1.05
CA ILE A 63 -0.76 7.19 -1.37
C ILE A 63 -1.07 7.29 -2.87
N ALA A 64 -0.10 6.95 -3.72
CA ALA A 64 -0.27 6.98 -5.17
C ALA A 64 -1.39 6.04 -5.64
N LEU A 65 -1.49 4.86 -5.02
CA LEU A 65 -2.55 3.90 -5.28
C LEU A 65 -3.92 4.42 -4.83
N ALA A 66 -4.02 4.98 -3.62
CA ALA A 66 -5.27 5.54 -3.10
C ALA A 66 -5.76 6.81 -3.83
N LYS A 67 -4.89 7.49 -4.59
CA LYS A 67 -5.27 8.65 -5.40
C LYS A 67 -5.58 8.31 -6.86
N ARG A 68 -5.40 7.05 -7.25
CA ARG A 68 -5.33 6.67 -8.66
C ARG A 68 -6.63 6.93 -9.42
N ASP A 69 -7.76 6.67 -8.77
CA ASP A 69 -9.11 6.86 -9.31
C ASP A 69 -9.61 8.31 -9.21
N GLY A 70 -8.77 9.23 -8.70
CA GLY A 70 -9.06 10.66 -8.60
C GLY A 70 -9.85 11.09 -7.37
N ASP A 71 -10.28 10.18 -6.49
CA ASP A 71 -10.91 10.52 -5.21
C ASP A 71 -10.15 9.90 -4.04
N PHE A 72 -9.45 10.75 -3.27
CA PHE A 72 -8.75 10.30 -2.09
C PHE A 72 -9.69 10.26 -0.89
N HIS A 73 -10.36 9.12 -0.69
CA HIS A 73 -11.41 8.96 0.30
C HIS A 73 -10.90 9.03 1.74
N ILE A 74 -11.79 9.40 2.68
CA ILE A 74 -11.43 9.54 4.09
C ILE A 74 -10.99 8.21 4.73
N THR A 75 -11.55 7.09 4.30
CA THR A 75 -11.21 5.75 4.80
C THR A 75 -9.80 5.33 4.39
N GLU A 76 -9.38 5.68 3.17
CA GLU A 76 -8.01 5.44 2.67
C GLU A 76 -7.01 6.32 3.40
N LYS A 77 -7.33 7.61 3.59
CA LYS A 77 -6.53 8.52 4.41
C LYS A 77 -6.33 7.98 5.83
N MET A 78 -7.39 7.46 6.46
CA MET A 78 -7.30 6.86 7.79
C MET A 78 -6.45 5.59 7.79
N TYR A 79 -6.62 4.73 6.78
CA TYR A 79 -5.81 3.52 6.64
C TYR A 79 -4.32 3.84 6.46
N ILE A 80 -3.97 4.76 5.56
CA ILE A 80 -2.60 5.20 5.31
C ILE A 80 -1.99 5.83 6.56
N LYS A 81 -2.75 6.64 7.33
CA LYS A 81 -2.29 7.17 8.62
C LYS A 81 -1.97 6.06 9.62
N GLN A 82 -2.78 5.01 9.69
CA GLN A 82 -2.51 3.89 10.59
C GLN A 82 -1.25 3.14 10.18
N VAL A 83 -1.11 2.83 8.89
CA VAL A 83 0.06 2.11 8.35
C VAL A 83 1.34 2.96 8.48
N GLY A 84 1.29 4.25 8.17
CA GLY A 84 2.42 5.17 8.34
C GLY A 84 2.92 5.23 9.78
N LYS A 85 2.02 5.22 10.78
CA LYS A 85 2.40 5.13 12.19
C LYS A 85 3.08 3.81 12.55
N LEU A 86 2.60 2.69 12.01
CA LEU A 86 3.26 1.38 12.19
C LEU A 86 4.68 1.37 11.60
N MET A 87 4.90 2.15 10.54
CA MET A 87 6.21 2.40 9.93
C MET A 87 7.03 3.49 10.64
N ARG A 88 6.56 4.00 11.79
CA ARG A 88 7.22 5.02 12.65
C ARG A 88 7.29 6.44 12.09
N PHE A 89 6.49 6.77 11.07
CA PHE A 89 6.33 8.15 10.63
C PHE A 89 5.46 8.93 11.61
N SER A 90 5.73 10.24 11.75
CA SER A 90 4.86 11.11 12.52
C SER A 90 3.57 11.41 11.77
N GLU A 91 2.51 11.80 12.48
CA GLU A 91 1.26 12.21 11.83
C GLU A 91 1.44 13.40 10.89
N VAL A 92 2.37 14.30 11.22
CA VAL A 92 2.68 15.49 10.44
C VAL A 92 3.33 15.10 9.11
N ASP A 93 4.35 14.24 9.16
CA ASP A 93 5.04 13.78 7.94
C ASP A 93 4.08 13.03 7.01
N ILE A 94 3.24 12.14 7.56
CA ILE A 94 2.26 11.40 6.76
C ILE A 94 1.27 12.39 6.09
N ALA A 95 0.81 13.39 6.83
CA ALA A 95 -0.10 14.41 6.30
C ALA A 95 0.56 15.26 5.20
N GLU A 96 1.82 15.65 5.38
CA GLU A 96 2.59 16.37 4.36
C GLU A 96 2.76 15.54 3.09
N MET A 97 3.13 14.26 3.24
CA MET A 97 3.25 13.35 2.10
C MET A 97 1.95 13.17 1.33
N MET A 98 0.81 13.05 2.03
CA MET A 98 -0.52 12.95 1.40
C MET A 98 -0.94 14.21 0.63
N LEU A 99 -0.32 15.36 0.92
CA LEU A 99 -0.53 16.60 0.17
C LEU A 99 0.43 16.71 -1.01
N ALA A 100 1.66 16.21 -0.87
CA ALA A 100 2.71 16.31 -1.87
C ALA A 100 2.59 15.31 -3.02
N TYR A 101 2.17 14.07 -2.71
CA TYR A 101 1.92 12.97 -3.65
C TYR A 101 0.44 12.65 -3.61
#